data_AF-A0A7W4EZX0-F1
#
_entry.id   AF-A0A7W4EZX0-F1
#
_cell.length_a   1.000
_cell.length_b   1.000
_cell.length_c   1.000
_cell.angle_alpha   90.00
_cell.angle_beta   90.00
_cell.angle_gamma   90.00
#
_symmetry.space_group_name_H-M   'P 1'
#
loop_
_entity.id
_entity.type
_entity.pdbx_description
1 polymer ?
#
loop_
_entity_poly.entity_id
_entity_poly.type
_entity_poly.pdbx_seq_one_letter_code
_entity_poly.pdbx_strand_id
1 'polypeptide(L)'
;GADEDMGDYPYYLLSAHEIVETQNEAFDFYADYINRKYEEVPIDERITRDASQLHNWLHFSDCMNNGGTSQLFIDFSPSPTGKVGQVIRFVHDPDAIDVIADSFDDYLKMLMDNEYCFVDEMYFE
;
A
#
# COMPACT_ATOMS: atom_id res chain seq x y z
N GLY A 1 10.45 -3.73 -10.35
CA GLY A 1 10.00 -5.04 -9.79
C GLY A 1 8.86 -5.55 -10.65
N ALA A 2 8.51 -6.85 -10.60
CA ALA A 2 7.61 -7.49 -11.58
C ALA A 2 6.15 -6.98 -11.65
N ASP A 3 5.80 -5.97 -10.86
CA ASP A 3 4.51 -5.24 -10.89
C ASP A 3 4.55 -3.89 -11.64
N GLU A 4 5.66 -3.58 -12.35
CA GLU A 4 5.83 -2.31 -13.08
C GLU A 4 5.01 -2.20 -14.37
N ASP A 5 4.39 -3.28 -14.85
CA ASP A 5 3.34 -3.22 -15.87
C ASP A 5 1.98 -3.33 -15.16
N MET A 6 1.42 -2.17 -14.76
CA MET A 6 0.08 -1.97 -14.15
C MET A 6 -1.11 -2.46 -15.03
N GLY A 7 -0.97 -3.56 -15.75
CA GLY A 7 -2.02 -4.18 -16.57
C GLY A 7 -2.59 -5.46 -15.97
N ASP A 8 -1.80 -6.23 -15.21
CA ASP A 8 -2.17 -7.63 -14.95
C ASP A 8 -2.75 -7.91 -13.56
N TYR A 9 -2.50 -7.06 -12.54
CA TYR A 9 -3.00 -7.28 -11.18
C TYR A 9 -3.51 -6.01 -10.50
N PRO A 10 -4.83 -5.81 -10.45
CA PRO A 10 -5.40 -4.65 -9.79
C PRO A 10 -5.37 -4.73 -8.26
N TYR A 11 -5.50 -3.56 -7.62
CA TYR A 11 -5.68 -3.38 -6.18
C TYR A 11 -7.16 -3.20 -5.83
N TYR A 12 -7.74 -4.14 -5.07
CA TYR A 12 -9.14 -4.06 -4.62
C TYR A 12 -9.27 -3.37 -3.28
N LEU A 13 -10.30 -2.54 -3.14
CA LEU A 13 -10.61 -1.90 -1.87
C LEU A 13 -11.17 -2.92 -0.89
N LEU A 14 -10.60 -2.94 0.31
CA LEU A 14 -11.15 -3.67 1.45
C LEU A 14 -12.47 -3.03 1.91
N SER A 15 -13.40 -3.86 2.35
CA SER A 15 -14.57 -3.40 3.07
C SER A 15 -14.15 -2.79 4.41
N ALA A 16 -14.97 -1.89 4.97
CA ALA A 16 -14.72 -1.32 6.29
C ALA A 16 -14.61 -2.38 7.40
N HIS A 17 -15.21 -3.56 7.22
CA HIS A 17 -15.07 -4.67 8.15
C HIS A 17 -13.67 -5.28 8.07
N GLU A 18 -13.19 -5.60 6.88
CA GLU A 18 -11.85 -6.14 6.64
C GLU A 18 -10.76 -5.17 7.11
N ILE A 19 -10.91 -3.86 6.85
CA ILE A 19 -9.98 -2.82 7.34
C ILE A 19 -9.84 -2.86 8.88
N VAL A 20 -10.94 -3.12 9.60
CA VAL A 20 -10.92 -3.21 11.07
C VAL A 20 -10.31 -4.52 11.54
N GLU A 21 -10.57 -5.63 10.85
CA GLU A 21 -10.00 -6.94 11.18
C GLU A 21 -8.48 -6.98 10.96
N THR A 22 -7.99 -6.31 9.92
CA THR A 22 -6.58 -6.27 9.50
C THR A 22 -5.79 -5.09 10.08
N GLN A 23 -6.38 -4.30 11.00
CA GLN A 23 -5.80 -3.04 11.51
C GLN A 23 -4.38 -3.14 12.10
N ASN A 24 -3.91 -4.34 12.48
CA ASN A 24 -2.57 -4.55 13.04
C ASN A 24 -1.58 -5.14 12.04
N GLU A 25 -2.02 -5.57 10.84
CA GLU A 25 -1.17 -6.26 9.86
C GLU A 25 0.06 -5.44 9.48
N ALA A 26 -0.11 -4.12 9.35
CA ALA A 26 1.00 -3.22 9.07
C ALA A 26 2.15 -3.40 10.07
N PHE A 27 1.83 -3.43 11.37
CA PHE A 27 2.82 -3.63 12.42
C PHE A 27 3.34 -5.07 12.44
N ASP A 28 2.42 -6.04 12.40
CA ASP A 28 2.74 -7.46 12.57
C ASP A 28 3.67 -7.98 11.47
N PHE A 29 3.57 -7.45 10.24
CA PHE A 29 4.38 -7.88 9.11
C PHE A 29 5.52 -6.93 8.75
N TYR A 30 5.33 -5.60 8.89
CA TYR A 30 6.30 -4.63 8.33
C TYR A 30 7.20 -3.93 9.35
N ALA A 31 7.03 -4.18 10.66
CA ALA A 31 7.82 -3.49 11.69
C ALA A 31 9.34 -3.59 11.50
N ASP A 32 9.84 -4.75 11.06
CA ASP A 32 11.27 -4.96 10.85
C ASP A 32 11.82 -4.21 9.62
N TYR A 33 11.02 -4.12 8.54
CA TYR A 33 11.33 -3.29 7.38
C TYR A 33 11.35 -1.81 7.76
N ILE A 34 10.34 -1.34 8.48
CA ILE A 34 10.24 0.07 8.89
C ILE A 34 11.37 0.48 9.84
N ASN A 35 11.78 -0.41 10.75
CA ASN A 35 12.97 -0.20 11.57
C ASN A 35 14.30 -0.37 10.80
N ARG A 36 14.24 -0.60 9.48
CA ARG A 36 15.38 -0.73 8.56
C ARG A 36 16.35 -1.83 8.99
N LYS A 37 15.83 -2.97 9.45
CA LYS A 37 16.65 -4.15 9.76
C LYS A 37 17.18 -4.87 8.53
N TYR A 38 16.56 -4.66 7.37
CA TYR A 38 16.96 -5.17 6.05
C TYR A 38 17.46 -3.98 5.22
N GLU A 39 18.78 -3.82 5.10
CA GLU A 39 19.41 -2.68 4.40
C GLU A 39 19.24 -2.75 2.87
N GLU A 40 19.01 -3.95 2.36
CA GLU A 40 18.83 -4.26 0.94
C GLU A 40 17.44 -3.89 0.41
N VAL A 41 16.46 -3.71 1.29
CA VAL A 41 15.07 -3.41 0.91
C VAL A 41 14.94 -1.90 0.72
N PRO A 42 14.64 -1.42 -0.49
CA PRO A 42 14.40 0.00 -0.72
C PRO A 42 13.11 0.44 -0.02
N ILE A 43 13.20 1.50 0.78
CA ILE A 43 12.07 2.13 1.45
C ILE A 43 12.15 3.64 1.28
N ASP A 44 11.08 4.24 0.79
CA ASP A 44 10.97 5.68 0.57
C ASP A 44 11.23 6.47 1.88
N GLU A 45 12.06 7.52 1.82
CA GLU A 45 12.43 8.35 2.98
C GLU A 45 11.25 9.16 3.54
N ARG A 46 10.15 9.31 2.79
CA ARG A 46 8.88 9.88 3.26
C ARG A 46 8.19 9.00 4.30
N ILE A 47 8.58 7.74 4.40
CA ILE A 47 8.05 6.76 5.34
C ILE A 47 8.84 6.82 6.65
N THR A 48 8.15 6.77 7.79
CA THR A 48 8.79 6.73 9.11
C THR A 48 9.83 5.61 9.26
N ARG A 49 10.74 5.79 10.21
CA ARG A 49 11.73 4.78 10.64
C ARG A 49 11.43 4.21 12.04
N ASP A 50 10.29 4.59 12.60
CA ASP A 50 9.80 4.12 13.90
C ASP A 50 8.57 3.24 13.69
N ALA A 51 8.76 1.92 13.77
CA ALA A 51 7.68 0.97 13.57
C ALA A 51 6.53 1.10 14.58
N SER A 52 6.74 1.74 15.74
CA SER A 52 5.64 1.98 16.69
C SER A 52 4.56 2.91 16.12
N GLN A 53 4.87 3.62 15.04
CA GLN A 53 3.94 4.49 14.32
C GLN A 53 3.04 3.76 13.32
N LEU A 54 3.27 2.46 13.05
CA LEU A 54 2.52 1.68 12.07
C LEU A 54 1.05 1.48 12.44
N HIS A 55 0.69 1.61 13.72
CA HIS A 55 -0.73 1.61 14.15
C HIS A 55 -1.53 2.82 13.63
N ASN A 56 -0.85 3.81 13.04
CA ASN A 56 -1.49 4.94 12.36
C ASN A 56 -1.57 4.72 10.84
N TRP A 57 -1.30 3.51 10.36
CA TRP A 57 -1.49 3.16 8.95
C TRP A 57 -2.82 2.45 8.79
N LEU A 58 -3.59 2.88 7.79
CA LEU A 58 -4.87 2.27 7.46
C LEU A 58 -4.69 1.40 6.22
N HIS A 59 -4.64 0.09 6.42
CA HIS A 59 -4.66 -0.91 5.35
C HIS A 59 -6.00 -0.85 4.64
N PHE A 60 -6.03 -0.48 3.36
CA PHE A 60 -7.29 -0.24 2.65
C PHE A 60 -7.44 -1.04 1.37
N SER A 61 -6.39 -1.73 0.91
CA SER A 61 -6.43 -2.43 -0.36
C SER A 61 -5.36 -3.50 -0.47
N ASP A 62 -5.73 -4.60 -1.13
CA ASP A 62 -4.84 -5.71 -1.49
C ASP A 62 -4.76 -5.88 -3.00
N CYS A 63 -3.58 -6.24 -3.50
CA CYS A 63 -3.35 -6.59 -4.89
C CYS A 63 -3.86 -8.01 -5.20
N MET A 64 -4.36 -8.24 -6.41
CA MET A 64 -4.71 -9.59 -6.86
C MET A 64 -3.52 -10.54 -7.04
N ASN A 65 -2.29 -10.03 -7.14
CA ASN A 65 -1.13 -10.87 -7.46
C ASN A 65 -0.80 -11.85 -6.33
N ASN A 66 -0.38 -13.07 -6.72
CA ASN A 66 0.19 -14.10 -5.86
C ASN A 66 -0.54 -14.37 -4.52
N GLY A 67 -1.87 -14.19 -4.47
CA GLY A 67 -2.67 -14.44 -3.27
C GLY A 67 -2.77 -13.28 -2.29
N GLY A 68 -2.64 -12.02 -2.74
CA GLY A 68 -2.93 -10.85 -1.90
C GLY A 68 -1.73 -10.19 -1.26
N THR A 69 -0.51 -10.47 -1.72
CA THR A 69 0.67 -10.17 -0.90
C THR A 69 1.08 -8.69 -0.95
N SER A 70 0.84 -8.01 -2.08
CA SER A 70 1.11 -6.57 -2.17
C SER A 70 -0.07 -5.77 -1.60
N GLN A 71 0.20 -4.83 -0.69
CA GLN A 71 -0.82 -4.13 0.09
C GLN A 71 -0.66 -2.61 -0.01
N LEU A 72 -1.77 -1.88 0.11
CA LEU A 72 -1.78 -0.41 0.17
C LEU A 72 -2.26 0.11 1.52
N PHE A 73 -1.62 1.18 1.98
CA PHE A 73 -1.91 1.83 3.25
C PHE A 73 -2.08 3.34 3.07
N ILE A 74 -2.98 3.94 3.85
CA ILE A 74 -3.00 5.39 4.09
C ILE A 74 -2.14 5.66 5.32
N ASP A 75 -1.12 6.51 5.17
CA ASP A 75 -0.16 6.81 6.22
C ASP A 75 -0.50 8.12 6.95
N PHE A 76 -0.88 8.02 8.23
CA PHE A 76 -1.12 9.18 9.10
C PHE A 76 0.06 9.55 9.99
N SER A 77 1.21 8.87 9.87
CA SER A 77 2.41 9.06 10.68
C SER A 77 3.70 9.09 9.84
N PRO A 78 3.75 9.88 8.75
CA PRO A 78 4.89 9.92 7.85
C PRO A 78 6.15 10.48 8.51
N SER A 79 7.28 10.35 7.83
CA SER A 79 8.51 11.06 8.23
C SER A 79 8.35 12.58 8.06
N PRO A 80 9.30 13.40 8.56
CA PRO A 80 9.29 14.85 8.36
C PRO A 80 9.32 15.30 6.89
N THR A 81 9.68 14.41 5.96
CA THR A 81 9.71 14.70 4.52
C THR A 81 8.46 14.20 3.79
N GLY A 82 7.65 13.35 4.43
CA GLY A 82 6.40 12.86 3.89
C GLY A 82 5.22 13.78 4.18
N LYS A 83 4.03 13.33 3.79
CA LYS A 83 2.78 14.08 3.91
C LYS A 83 1.71 13.22 4.56
N VAL A 84 1.03 13.78 5.56
CA VAL A 84 -0.04 13.07 6.27
C VAL A 84 -1.16 12.74 5.27
N GLY A 85 -1.56 11.47 5.22
CA GLY A 85 -2.54 10.94 4.29
C GLY A 85 -1.95 10.43 2.96
N GLN A 86 -0.63 10.41 2.81
CA GLN A 86 0.04 9.79 1.66
C GLN A 86 -0.31 8.29 1.55
N VAL A 87 -0.22 7.75 0.34
CA VAL A 87 -0.50 6.34 0.06
C VAL A 87 0.80 5.58 -0.10
N ILE A 88 0.96 4.55 0.73
CA ILE A 88 2.10 3.63 0.73
C ILE A 88 1.70 2.36 -0.01
N ARG A 89 2.62 1.84 -0.81
CA ARG A 89 2.54 0.52 -1.42
C ARG A 89 3.67 -0.36 -0.90
N PHE A 90 3.30 -1.53 -0.41
CA PHE A 90 4.20 -2.64 -0.23
C PHE A 90 4.13 -3.54 -1.46
N VAL A 91 5.27 -3.86 -2.07
CA VAL A 91 5.41 -4.81 -3.20
C VAL A 91 6.25 -5.99 -2.74
N HIS A 92 5.88 -7.22 -3.11
CA HIS A 92 6.70 -8.42 -2.89
C HIS A 92 7.51 -8.82 -4.12
N ASP A 93 8.67 -9.46 -3.87
CA ASP A 93 9.47 -10.16 -4.88
C ASP A 93 9.80 -9.36 -6.18
N PRO A 94 10.70 -8.34 -6.12
CA PRO A 94 11.51 -7.96 -4.97
C PRO A 94 10.75 -7.07 -3.99
N ASP A 95 11.02 -7.25 -2.71
CA ASP A 95 10.41 -6.44 -1.65
C ASP A 95 10.79 -4.97 -1.80
N ALA A 96 9.79 -4.09 -1.75
CA ALA A 96 9.96 -2.64 -1.78
C ALA A 96 8.79 -1.93 -1.09
N ILE A 97 9.05 -0.77 -0.46
CA ILE A 97 8.01 0.04 0.18
C ILE A 97 8.11 1.49 -0.29
N ASP A 98 7.13 1.90 -1.10
CA ASP A 98 7.14 3.19 -1.79
C ASP A 98 5.93 4.05 -1.43
N VAL A 99 6.09 5.37 -1.44
CA VAL A 99 4.94 6.29 -1.43
C VAL A 99 4.51 6.57 -2.87
N ILE A 100 3.32 6.12 -3.24
CA ILE A 100 2.80 6.15 -4.62
C ILE A 100 1.86 7.34 -4.89
N ALA A 101 1.34 7.99 -3.85
CA ALA A 101 0.56 9.22 -3.97
C ALA A 101 0.72 10.10 -2.72
N ASP A 102 0.66 11.42 -2.91
CA ASP A 102 0.81 12.40 -1.82
C ASP A 102 -0.45 12.55 -0.95
N SER A 103 -1.56 11.96 -1.38
CA SER A 103 -2.80 11.88 -0.62
C SER A 103 -3.76 10.83 -1.19
N PHE A 104 -4.73 10.40 -0.39
CA PHE A 104 -5.75 9.45 -0.84
C PHE A 104 -6.63 10.00 -1.99
N ASP A 105 -6.91 11.31 -2.03
CA ASP A 105 -7.67 11.89 -3.14
C ASP A 105 -6.87 11.90 -4.45
N ASP A 106 -5.55 12.07 -4.39
CA ASP A 106 -4.68 11.96 -5.57
C ASP A 106 -4.63 10.51 -6.07
N TYR A 107 -4.57 9.54 -5.15
CA TYR A 107 -4.70 8.12 -5.51
C TYR A 107 -6.06 7.80 -6.17
N LEU A 108 -7.18 8.32 -5.63
CA LEU A 108 -8.49 8.14 -6.25
C LEU A 108 -8.59 8.77 -7.64
N LYS A 109 -7.98 9.96 -7.85
CA LYS A 109 -7.89 10.57 -9.19
C LYS A 109 -7.13 9.66 -10.15
N MET A 110 -6.01 9.09 -9.73
CA MET A 110 -5.28 8.12 -10.54
C MET A 110 -6.15 6.93 -10.93
N LEU A 111 -6.95 6.37 -10.01
CA LEU A 111 -7.87 5.28 -10.35
C LEU A 111 -8.96 5.70 -11.35
N MET A 112 -9.52 6.91 -11.21
CA MET A 112 -10.51 7.45 -12.14
C MET A 112 -9.92 7.68 -13.54
N ASP A 113 -8.70 8.23 -13.61
CA ASP A 113 -7.99 8.49 -14.86
C ASP A 113 -7.58 7.18 -15.58
N ASN A 114 -7.47 6.07 -14.83
CA ASN A 114 -7.22 4.71 -15.35
C ASN A 114 -8.51 3.87 -15.45
N GLU A 115 -9.67 4.52 -15.53
CA GLU A 115 -10.99 3.89 -15.76
C GLU A 115 -11.31 2.75 -14.78
N TYR A 116 -10.82 2.84 -13.54
CA TYR A 116 -10.98 1.81 -12.51
C TYR A 116 -10.53 0.43 -12.98
N CYS A 117 -9.28 0.30 -13.45
CA CYS A 117 -8.69 -0.96 -13.95
C CYS A 117 -8.84 -2.21 -13.06
N PHE A 118 -9.31 -2.07 -11.81
CA PHE A 118 -9.69 -3.18 -10.92
C PHE A 118 -11.08 -3.75 -11.17
N VAL A 119 -11.99 -3.00 -11.77
CA VAL A 119 -13.34 -3.45 -12.13
C VAL A 119 -13.28 -4.12 -13.49
N ASP A 120 -13.13 -5.45 -13.51
CA ASP A 120 -13.25 -6.22 -14.75
C ASP A 120 -14.74 -6.31 -15.15
N GLU A 121 -15.12 -5.72 -16.29
CA GLU A 121 -16.48 -5.77 -16.83
C GLU A 121 -16.89 -7.18 -17.33
N MET A 122 -15.96 -8.14 -17.42
CA MET A 122 -16.20 -9.45 -18.04
C MET A 122 -17.00 -10.48 -17.21
N TYR A 123 -17.44 -10.14 -15.99
CA TYR A 123 -18.17 -11.09 -15.11
C TYR A 123 -19.69 -10.90 -15.05
N PHE A 124 -20.29 -10.11 -15.95
CA PHE A 124 -21.75 -9.91 -16.05
C PHE A 124 -22.42 -10.64 -17.24
N GLU A 125 -22.00 -11.87 -17.56
CA GLU A 125 -22.74 -12.79 -18.47
C GLU A 125 -23.31 -14.02 -17.75
#